data_AF-A0A5N5WF57-F1
#
_entry.id   AF-A0A5N5WF57-F1
#
_cell.length_a   1.000
_cell.length_b   1.000
_cell.length_c   1.000
_cell.angle_alpha   90.00
_cell.angle_beta   90.00
_cell.angle_gamma   90.00
#
_symmetry.space_group_name_H-M   'P 1'
#
loop_
_entity.id
_entity.type
_entity.pdbx_description
1 polymer ?
#
loop_
_entity_poly.entity_id
_entity_poly.type
_entity_poly.pdbx_seq_one_letter_code
_entity_poly.pdbx_strand_id
1 'polypeptide(L)'
;MSAQFAERPCGPPERLRTSAEIRRALPEGMRSEFDKAIGNATLTERAHVLALWSGIAIEAADPSGDEQVRRFQEGRLEAHALEWYQEREGRSW
;
A
#
# COMPACT_ATOMS: atom_id res chain seq x y z
N MET A 1 7.97 25.37 23.82
CA MET A 1 8.26 24.66 22.56
C MET A 1 7.89 23.21 22.78
N SER A 2 6.73 22.78 22.29
CA SER A 2 6.27 21.39 22.48
C SER A 2 6.34 20.69 21.13
N ALA A 3 7.22 19.70 21.04
CA ALA A 3 7.39 18.85 19.88
C ALA A 3 6.07 18.12 19.61
N GLN A 4 5.47 18.36 18.44
CA GLN A 4 4.37 17.55 17.94
C GLN A 4 4.96 16.20 17.54
N PHE A 5 4.70 15.19 18.37
CA PHE A 5 4.88 13.80 17.98
C PHE A 5 3.95 13.57 16.78
N ALA A 6 4.53 13.36 15.60
CA ALA A 6 3.79 12.89 14.45
C ALA A 6 3.25 11.49 14.80
N GLU A 7 1.99 11.41 15.18
CA GLU A 7 1.28 10.15 15.36
C GLU A 7 1.42 9.35 14.07
N ARG A 8 2.07 8.18 14.16
CA ARG A 8 2.08 7.22 13.06
C ARG A 8 0.62 6.79 12.86
N PRO A 9 0.03 6.97 11.67
CA PRO A 9 -1.36 6.57 11.45
C PRO A 9 -1.48 5.06 11.68
N CYS A 10 -2.11 4.70 12.80
CA CYS A 10 -2.41 3.33 13.18
C CYS A 10 -3.79 2.99 12.61
N GLY A 11 -3.81 2.62 11.34
CA GLY A 11 -4.99 2.13 10.62
C GLY A 11 -4.55 1.39 9.37
N PRO A 12 -5.40 0.49 8.80
CA PRO A 12 -5.13 -0.06 7.47
C PRO A 12 -4.89 1.12 6.51
N PRO A 13 -3.96 1.01 5.55
CA PRO A 13 -3.61 2.11 4.66
C PRO A 13 -4.91 2.69 4.08
N GLU A 14 -5.13 3.98 4.30
CA GLU A 14 -6.33 4.65 3.82
C GLU A 14 -6.43 4.40 2.32
N ARG A 15 -7.56 3.82 1.87
CA ARG A 15 -7.79 3.60 0.44
C ARG A 15 -7.62 4.94 -0.26
N LEU A 16 -6.59 5.08 -1.09
CA LEU A 16 -6.37 6.29 -1.87
C LEU A 16 -7.59 6.47 -2.79
N ARG A 17 -8.33 7.57 -2.60
CA ARG A 17 -9.68 7.71 -3.19
C ARG A 17 -9.65 8.39 -4.56
N THR A 18 -8.55 9.07 -4.88
CA THR A 18 -8.41 9.87 -6.10
C THR A 18 -7.13 9.54 -6.87
N SER A 19 -7.16 9.77 -8.18
CA SER A 19 -5.98 9.63 -9.04
C SER A 19 -4.81 10.52 -8.60
N ALA A 20 -5.10 11.71 -8.07
CA ALA A 20 -4.08 12.64 -7.60
C ALA A 20 -3.36 12.14 -6.33
N GLU A 21 -4.10 11.52 -5.40
CA GLU A 21 -3.53 10.90 -4.20
C GLU A 21 -2.66 9.69 -4.56
N ILE A 22 -3.15 8.82 -5.44
CA ILE A 22 -2.41 7.67 -5.97
C ILE A 22 -1.09 8.13 -6.60
N ARG A 23 -1.16 9.13 -7.49
CA ARG A 23 0.03 9.67 -8.15
C ARG A 23 1.06 10.26 -7.18
N ARG A 24 0.60 10.93 -6.12
CA ARG A 24 1.50 11.55 -5.12
C ARG A 24 2.22 10.49 -4.29
N ALA A 25 1.51 9.40 -3.94
CA ALA A 25 2.05 8.28 -3.17
C ALA A 25 3.04 7.42 -3.97
N LEU A 26 2.96 7.42 -5.31
CA LEU A 26 3.90 6.68 -6.15
C LEU A 26 5.31 7.32 -6.16
N PRO A 27 6.36 6.49 -6.20
CA PRO A 27 7.72 6.92 -6.51
C PRO A 27 7.79 7.68 -7.83
N GLU A 28 8.68 8.66 -7.94
CA GLU A 28 8.76 9.53 -9.11
C GLU A 28 8.92 8.77 -10.43
N GLY A 29 9.72 7.69 -10.41
CA GLY A 29 9.94 6.82 -11.55
C GLY A 29 8.71 6.05 -12.04
N MET A 30 7.67 5.89 -11.21
CA MET A 30 6.44 5.14 -11.54
C MET A 30 5.26 6.03 -11.95
N ARG A 31 5.39 7.36 -11.76
CA ARG A 31 4.30 8.31 -12.03
C ARG A 31 3.96 8.37 -13.52
N SER A 32 4.95 8.21 -14.39
CA SER A 32 4.72 8.23 -15.84
C SER A 32 3.92 7.01 -16.31
N GLU A 33 4.19 5.82 -15.77
CA GLU A 33 3.43 4.61 -16.08
C GLU A 33 1.98 4.74 -15.59
N PHE A 34 1.77 5.29 -14.39
CA PHE A 34 0.43 5.59 -13.88
C PHE A 34 -0.33 6.56 -14.79
N ASP A 35 0.30 7.68 -15.16
CA ASP A 35 -0.30 8.70 -16.02
C ASP A 35 -0.70 8.09 -17.39
N LYS A 36 0.14 7.20 -17.96
CA LYS A 36 -0.17 6.45 -19.20
C LYS A 36 -1.32 5.46 -19.01
N ALA A 37 -1.33 4.71 -17.92
CA ALA A 37 -2.37 3.72 -17.64
C ALA A 37 -3.76 4.37 -17.50
N ILE A 38 -3.84 5.51 -16.81
CA ILE A 38 -5.09 6.28 -16.68
C ILE A 38 -5.48 6.96 -18.00
N GLY A 39 -4.51 7.46 -18.77
CA GLY A 39 -4.73 8.07 -20.08
C GLY A 39 -5.29 7.09 -21.11
N ASN A 40 -4.83 5.83 -21.07
CA ASN A 40 -5.23 4.78 -22.01
C ASN A 40 -6.50 4.02 -21.60
N ALA A 41 -6.91 4.09 -20.33
CA ALA A 41 -8.08 3.38 -19.83
C ALA A 41 -9.39 3.98 -20.36
N THR A 42 -10.28 3.13 -20.85
CA THR A 42 -11.67 3.52 -21.12
C THR A 42 -12.39 3.91 -19.83
N LEU A 43 -13.53 4.60 -19.95
CA LEU A 43 -14.35 4.99 -18.79
C LEU A 43 -14.72 3.81 -17.90
N THR A 44 -15.00 2.64 -18.48
CA THR A 44 -15.35 1.41 -17.75
C THR A 44 -14.17 0.76 -17.05
N GLU A 45 -12.95 0.94 -17.55
CA GLU A 45 -11.73 0.35 -16.99
C GLU A 45 -11.07 1.23 -15.92
N ARG A 46 -11.38 2.53 -15.88
CA ARG A 46 -10.75 3.48 -14.95
C ARG A 46 -10.84 3.07 -13.49
N ALA A 47 -11.97 2.52 -13.06
CA ALA A 47 -12.12 2.05 -11.68
C ALA A 47 -11.15 0.90 -11.35
N HIS A 48 -10.95 -0.02 -12.28
CA HIS A 48 -10.01 -1.14 -12.12
C HIS A 48 -8.56 -0.67 -12.11
N VAL A 49 -8.20 0.23 -13.03
CA VAL A 49 -6.85 0.83 -13.07
C VAL A 49 -6.54 1.59 -11.78
N LEU A 50 -7.49 2.41 -11.29
CA LEU A 50 -7.32 3.12 -10.03
C LEU A 50 -7.15 2.17 -8.84
N ALA A 51 -7.92 1.08 -8.77
CA ALA A 51 -7.81 0.09 -7.69
C ALA A 51 -6.43 -0.59 -7.69
N LEU A 52 -5.97 -1.02 -8.87
CA LEU A 52 -4.66 -1.68 -9.02
C LEU A 52 -3.51 -0.74 -8.64
N TRP A 53 -3.52 0.49 -9.16
CA TRP A 53 -2.49 1.48 -8.85
C TRP A 53 -2.55 2.00 -7.41
N SER A 54 -3.72 2.00 -6.78
CA SER A 54 -3.81 2.25 -5.34
C SER A 54 -3.10 1.18 -4.52
N GLY A 55 -3.19 -0.10 -4.90
CA GLY A 55 -2.44 -1.18 -4.24
C GLY A 55 -0.94 -1.00 -4.39
N ILE A 56 -0.48 -0.73 -5.61
CA ILE A 56 0.95 -0.47 -5.90
C ILE A 56 1.45 0.74 -5.11
N ALA A 57 0.67 1.83 -5.04
CA ALA A 57 1.06 3.02 -4.30
C ALA A 57 1.13 2.78 -2.79
N ILE A 58 0.24 1.93 -2.25
CA ILE A 58 0.29 1.52 -0.84
C ILE A 58 1.55 0.68 -0.57
N GLU A 59 1.84 -0.31 -1.42
CA GLU A 59 3.05 -1.13 -1.29
C GLU A 59 4.33 -0.31 -1.44
N ALA A 60 4.39 0.58 -2.42
CA ALA A 60 5.54 1.44 -2.64
C ALA A 60 5.76 2.48 -1.52
N ALA A 61 4.69 2.83 -0.80
CA ALA A 61 4.76 3.70 0.38
C ALA A 61 5.02 2.94 1.68
N ASP A 62 4.94 1.60 1.66
CA ASP A 62 5.14 0.77 2.84
C ASP A 62 6.57 0.19 2.90
N PRO A 63 7.49 0.78 3.70
CA PRO A 63 8.82 0.24 3.91
C PRO A 63 8.80 -1.12 4.64
N SER A 64 7.65 -1.56 5.16
CA SER A 64 7.51 -2.86 5.81
C SER A 64 7.61 -4.03 4.82
N GLY A 65 7.25 -3.84 3.55
CA GLY A 65 7.39 -4.87 2.52
C GLY A 65 8.86 -5.24 2.29
N ASP A 66 9.72 -4.23 2.13
CA ASP A 66 11.17 -4.41 2.00
C ASP A 66 11.79 -5.03 3.25
N GLU A 67 11.32 -4.63 4.44
CA GLU A 67 11.76 -5.19 5.72
C GLU A 67 11.32 -6.65 5.91
N GLN A 68 10.12 -7.04 5.45
CA GLN A 68 9.66 -8.42 5.46
C GLN A 68 10.49 -9.30 4.51
N VAL A 69 10.78 -8.79 3.30
CA VAL A 69 11.66 -9.47 2.33
C VAL A 69 13.07 -9.62 2.91
N ARG A 70 13.62 -8.57 3.54
CA ARG A 70 14.92 -8.61 4.20
C ARG A 70 14.94 -9.65 5.33
N ARG A 71 13.93 -9.67 6.20
CA ARG A 71 13.82 -10.67 7.28
C ARG A 71 13.69 -12.09 6.74
N PHE A 72 12.98 -12.28 5.63
CA PHE A 72 12.89 -13.58 4.97
C PHE A 72 14.25 -14.03 4.45
N GLN A 73 14.97 -13.16 3.75
CA GLN A 73 16.33 -13.43 3.26
C GLN A 73 17.33 -13.71 4.40
N GLU A 74 17.17 -13.04 5.54
CA GLU A 74 17.96 -13.27 6.76
C GLU A 74 17.52 -14.52 7.56
N GLY A 75 16.48 -15.25 7.11
CA GLY A 75 15.95 -16.43 7.82
C GLY A 75 15.27 -16.10 9.15
N ARG A 76 14.81 -14.85 9.32
CA ARG A 76 14.22 -14.30 10.54
C ARG A 76 12.74 -13.95 10.40
N LEU A 77 12.13 -14.19 9.24
CA LEU A 77 10.70 -14.01 9.04
C LEU A 77 9.98 -15.31 9.44
N GLU A 78 9.24 -15.27 10.54
CA GLU A 78 8.24 -16.29 10.83
C GLU A 78 6.98 -15.95 10.04
N ALA A 79 6.77 -16.65 8.91
CA ALA A 79 5.53 -16.58 8.17
C ALA A 79 4.49 -17.45 8.90
N HIS A 80 3.43 -16.82 9.39
CA HIS A 80 2.27 -17.52 9.93
C HIS A 80 1.15 -17.51 8.90
N ALA A 81 0.35 -18.58 8.88
CA ALA A 81 -0.84 -18.63 8.06
C ALA A 81 -1.81 -17.50 8.43
N LEU A 82 -2.63 -17.04 7.48
CA LEU A 82 -3.55 -15.91 7.70
C LEU A 82 -4.48 -16.16 8.88
N GLU A 83 -4.87 -17.42 9.07
CA GLU A 83 -5.70 -17.93 10.17
C GLU A 83 -5.08 -17.62 11.55
N TRP A 84 -3.76 -17.66 11.67
CA TRP A 84 -3.06 -17.34 12.92
C TRP A 84 -3.23 -15.88 13.33
N TYR A 85 -3.19 -14.95 12.37
CA TYR A 85 -3.44 -13.53 12.62
C TYR A 85 -4.92 -13.25 12.92
N GLN A 86 -5.81 -13.96 12.24
CA GLN A 86 -7.26 -13.86 12.46
C GLN A 86 -7.65 -14.29 13.88
N GLU A 87 -7.08 -15.39 14.36
CA GLU A 87 -7.26 -15.88 15.74
C GLU A 87 -6.68 -14.90 16.78
N ARG A 88 -5.48 -14.36 16.52
CA ARG A 88 -4.80 -13.45 17.44
C ARG A 88 -5.48 -12.09 17.57
N GLU A 89 -6.01 -11.53 16.48
CA GLU A 89 -6.71 -10.24 16.50
C GLU A 89 -8.21 -10.35 16.79
N GLY A 90 -8.74 -11.58 16.97
CA GLY A 90 -10.15 -11.81 17.25
C GLY A 90 -11.08 -11.35 16.13
N ARG A 91 -10.61 -11.34 14.88
CA ARG A 91 -11.40 -10.92 13.71
C ARG A 91 -11.90 -12.14 12.96
N SER A 92 -13.15 -12.52 13.23
CA SER A 92 -13.96 -13.39 12.36
C SER A 92 -14.78 -12.51 11.41
N TRP A 93 -14.66 -12.71 10.10
CA TRP A 93 -15.59 -12.14 9.11
C TRP A 93 -16.77 -13.08 8.87
#